data_AF-A0A3D6A503-F1
#
_entry.id   AF-A0A3D6A503-F1
#
_cell.length_a   1.000
_cell.length_b   1.000
_cell.length_c   1.000
_cell.angle_alpha   90.00
_cell.angle_beta   90.00
_cell.angle_gamma   90.00
#
_symmetry.space_group_name_H-M   'P 1'
#
loop_
_entity.id
_entity.type
_entity.pdbx_description
1 polymer ?
#
loop_
_entity_poly.entity_id
_entity_poly.type
_entity_poly.pdbx_seq_one_letter_code
_entity_poly.pdbx_strand_id
1 'polypeptide(L)'
;EVKSYPSMSPHWIPKEFIAASVSDYESPSLNNLHDTGNLSKRIITPITCGLGAGITLEQALLHAIYELLQRDGNCTNFRAMDQGIDIELDEIIDPEVLSIFNELANIGINLRPKLASTDFGLSNLYVTAEDHNIIDKNDHFPLVVTSCGEAVDANREKALRKASTEYLASRCRKTFMHGPLEAIAKIAPQEYFDRVVNHQDPACEEERALSAMTDWLGKTPSQLLELLEQNVLSSKSKVKLSSLPYESHSSNLSHQVWLDSLSKKLIDENLSIFYFDASPKGTSGPRAVKAVVTKLEGETMSYYRIGERGYQRLENRDLGLVGRGKRLHSRCLPILIDEEAKARLGDDLWLDANRIDSTINDLYALYREPSSHTAQLALKNKT
;
A
#
# COMPACT_ATOMS: atom_id res chain seq x y z
N GLU A 1 -23.32 -6.63 -6.24
CA GLU A 1 -23.61 -5.46 -7.10
C GLU A 1 -22.74 -4.30 -6.65
N VAL A 2 -22.16 -3.57 -7.60
CA VAL A 2 -21.40 -2.34 -7.42
C VAL A 2 -21.97 -1.26 -8.34
N LYS A 3 -21.60 0.00 -8.14
CA LYS A 3 -21.97 1.10 -9.04
C LYS A 3 -20.74 1.61 -9.78
N SER A 4 -20.90 2.01 -11.03
CA SER A 4 -19.85 2.75 -11.74
C SER A 4 -19.88 4.24 -11.38
N TYR A 5 -18.77 4.95 -11.57
CA TYR A 5 -18.71 6.40 -11.46
C TYR A 5 -18.18 7.00 -12.77
N PRO A 6 -18.75 8.11 -13.28
CA PRO A 6 -19.80 8.96 -12.69
C PRO A 6 -21.23 8.50 -12.98
N SER A 7 -21.44 7.49 -13.83
CA SER A 7 -22.80 7.15 -14.31
C SER A 7 -23.73 6.56 -13.25
N MET A 8 -23.19 6.07 -12.13
CA MET A 8 -23.92 5.39 -11.04
C MET A 8 -24.71 4.16 -11.49
N SER A 9 -24.44 3.62 -12.69
CA SER A 9 -25.09 2.41 -13.20
C SER A 9 -24.65 1.17 -12.41
N PRO A 10 -25.55 0.18 -12.21
CA PRO A 10 -25.22 -1.05 -11.51
C PRO A 10 -24.37 -2.01 -12.37
N HIS A 11 -23.40 -2.67 -11.73
CA HIS A 11 -22.50 -3.66 -12.34
C HIS A 11 -22.25 -4.83 -11.39
N TRP A 12 -21.73 -5.92 -11.95
CA TRP A 12 -21.29 -7.09 -11.20
C TRP A 12 -19.77 -7.24 -11.30
N ILE A 13 -19.12 -7.35 -10.15
CA ILE A 13 -17.70 -7.70 -10.07
C ILE A 13 -17.52 -8.88 -9.12
N PRO A 14 -16.47 -9.71 -9.30
CA PRO A 14 -16.21 -10.82 -8.40
C PRO A 14 -16.02 -10.34 -6.96
N LYS A 15 -16.55 -11.11 -6.02
CA LYS A 15 -16.62 -10.75 -4.61
C LYS A 15 -15.24 -10.51 -3.99
N GLU A 16 -14.22 -11.21 -4.48
CA GLU A 16 -12.83 -11.09 -4.05
C GLU A 16 -12.25 -9.68 -4.24
N PHE A 17 -12.80 -8.87 -5.16
CA PHE A 17 -12.39 -7.48 -5.35
C PHE A 17 -13.08 -6.50 -4.38
N ILE A 18 -14.16 -6.93 -3.71
CA ILE A 18 -14.89 -6.12 -2.73
C ILE A 18 -14.54 -6.51 -1.29
N ALA A 19 -14.33 -7.79 -1.02
CA ALA A 19 -13.89 -8.24 0.30
C ALA A 19 -12.56 -7.57 0.69
N ALA A 20 -12.45 -7.08 1.93
CA ALA A 20 -11.19 -6.53 2.44
C ALA A 20 -10.33 -7.59 3.14
N SER A 21 -10.94 -8.69 3.56
CA SER A 21 -10.31 -9.84 4.20
C SER A 21 -10.97 -11.15 3.78
N VAL A 22 -10.35 -12.28 4.16
CA VAL A 22 -10.97 -13.61 4.01
C VAL A 22 -12.27 -13.71 4.82
N SER A 23 -12.31 -13.12 6.02
CA SER A 23 -13.51 -13.07 6.87
C SER A 23 -14.66 -12.33 6.17
N ASP A 24 -14.38 -11.20 5.52
CA ASP A 24 -15.41 -10.50 4.72
C ASP A 24 -15.87 -11.36 3.54
N TYR A 25 -14.94 -12.06 2.89
CA TYR A 25 -15.27 -12.97 1.81
C TYR A 25 -16.19 -14.12 2.28
N GLU A 26 -16.03 -14.59 3.51
CA GLU A 26 -16.84 -15.67 4.08
C GLU A 26 -18.10 -15.13 4.81
N SER A 27 -18.21 -13.82 4.98
CA SER A 27 -19.31 -13.18 5.71
C SER A 27 -20.68 -13.36 5.04
N PRO A 28 -21.74 -13.69 5.83
CA PRO A 28 -23.14 -13.66 5.41
C PRO A 28 -23.57 -12.34 4.74
N SER A 29 -23.03 -11.20 5.19
CA SER A 29 -23.39 -9.87 4.67
C SER A 29 -23.01 -9.69 3.19
N LEU A 30 -21.99 -10.39 2.73
CA LEU A 30 -21.57 -10.46 1.33
C LEU A 30 -22.00 -11.79 0.66
N ASN A 31 -22.68 -12.70 1.36
CA ASN A 31 -23.10 -14.04 0.90
C ASN A 31 -24.61 -14.16 0.64
N ASN A 32 -25.34 -13.05 0.46
CA ASN A 32 -26.72 -13.08 -0.06
C ASN A 32 -26.85 -13.59 -1.52
N LEU A 33 -25.79 -14.20 -2.07
CA LEU A 33 -25.75 -14.83 -3.38
C LEU A 33 -25.80 -16.34 -3.17
N HIS A 34 -26.79 -17.00 -3.77
CA HIS A 34 -27.07 -18.44 -3.68
C HIS A 34 -25.81 -19.29 -3.55
N ASP A 35 -25.53 -19.73 -2.32
CA ASP A 35 -24.47 -20.67 -2.01
C ASP A 35 -24.83 -22.03 -2.61
N THR A 36 -24.09 -22.45 -3.63
CA THR A 36 -24.30 -23.73 -4.33
C THR A 36 -23.50 -24.87 -3.69
N GLY A 37 -22.96 -24.68 -2.48
CA GLY A 37 -22.36 -25.77 -1.69
C GLY A 37 -20.99 -26.22 -2.18
N ASN A 38 -20.33 -25.44 -3.02
CA ASN A 38 -18.92 -25.64 -3.36
C ASN A 38 -18.12 -24.57 -2.61
N LEU A 39 -17.41 -24.97 -1.54
CA LEU A 39 -16.40 -24.13 -0.88
C LEU A 39 -15.52 -23.49 -1.97
N SER A 40 -15.69 -22.18 -2.15
CA SER A 40 -15.39 -21.52 -3.42
C SER A 40 -13.89 -21.44 -3.67
N LYS A 41 -13.48 -21.80 -4.88
CA LYS A 41 -12.15 -21.45 -5.40
C LYS A 41 -12.10 -19.93 -5.54
N ARG A 42 -11.49 -19.24 -4.58
CA ARG A 42 -11.21 -17.80 -4.69
C ARG A 42 -10.33 -17.53 -5.91
N ILE A 43 -10.68 -16.51 -6.69
CA ILE A 43 -9.86 -16.08 -7.85
C ILE A 43 -8.55 -15.44 -7.35
N ILE A 44 -8.65 -14.62 -6.30
CA ILE A 44 -7.53 -13.89 -5.71
C ILE A 44 -7.70 -13.76 -4.18
N THR A 45 -6.60 -13.53 -3.48
CA THR A 45 -6.63 -13.10 -2.07
C THR A 45 -7.24 -11.71 -1.96
N PRO A 46 -8.30 -11.52 -1.14
CA PRO A 46 -8.82 -10.19 -0.81
C PRO A 46 -7.75 -9.27 -0.23
N ILE A 47 -7.84 -7.98 -0.53
CA ILE A 47 -6.93 -6.96 -0.01
C ILE A 47 -7.71 -5.74 0.48
N THR A 48 -7.14 -5.00 1.42
CA THR A 48 -7.77 -3.79 1.99
C THR A 48 -7.77 -2.61 1.02
N CYS A 49 -6.85 -2.58 0.04
CA CYS A 49 -6.68 -1.46 -0.88
C CYS A 49 -7.96 -1.02 -1.61
N GLY A 50 -8.26 0.28 -1.58
CA GLY A 50 -9.48 0.86 -2.15
C GLY A 50 -10.59 1.00 -1.13
N LEU A 51 -10.31 0.87 0.17
CA LEU A 51 -11.27 1.23 1.21
C LEU A 51 -11.24 2.74 1.40
N GLY A 52 -12.41 3.36 1.50
CA GLY A 52 -12.52 4.79 1.71
C GLY A 52 -13.64 5.13 2.67
N ALA A 53 -13.42 6.16 3.48
CA ALA A 53 -14.41 6.71 4.37
C ALA A 53 -14.43 8.25 4.30
N GLY A 54 -15.60 8.83 4.53
CA GLY A 54 -15.80 10.28 4.50
C GLY A 54 -17.16 10.68 5.03
N ILE A 55 -17.38 11.98 5.23
CA ILE A 55 -18.69 12.52 5.63
C ILE A 55 -19.67 12.62 4.46
N THR A 56 -19.16 12.54 3.22
CA THR A 56 -19.97 12.40 1.99
C THR A 56 -19.47 11.22 1.16
N LEU A 57 -20.28 10.79 0.18
CA LEU A 57 -19.91 9.68 -0.71
C LEU A 57 -18.70 10.06 -1.55
N GLU A 58 -18.65 11.29 -2.02
CA GLU A 58 -17.59 11.82 -2.86
C GLU A 58 -16.26 11.85 -2.12
N GLN A 59 -16.28 12.24 -0.84
CA GLN A 59 -15.09 12.21 0.01
C GLN A 59 -14.61 10.77 0.24
N ALA A 60 -15.52 9.84 0.51
CA ALA A 60 -15.18 8.44 0.70
C ALA A 60 -14.59 7.82 -0.58
N LEU A 61 -15.15 8.15 -1.76
CA LEU A 61 -14.63 7.71 -3.05
C LEU A 61 -13.27 8.32 -3.38
N LEU A 62 -13.08 9.63 -3.15
CA LEU A 62 -11.77 10.27 -3.31
C LEU A 62 -10.71 9.58 -2.45
N HIS A 63 -11.03 9.30 -1.18
CA HIS A 63 -10.14 8.58 -0.28
C HIS A 63 -9.76 7.21 -0.85
N ALA A 64 -10.76 6.41 -1.24
CA ALA A 64 -10.55 5.07 -1.80
C ALA A 64 -9.72 5.09 -3.10
N ILE A 65 -10.01 6.02 -4.02
CA ILE A 65 -9.32 6.12 -5.31
C ILE A 65 -7.88 6.60 -5.12
N TYR A 66 -7.65 7.59 -4.25
CA TYR A 66 -6.28 8.00 -3.94
C TYR A 66 -5.47 6.87 -3.29
N GLU A 67 -6.07 6.02 -2.46
CA GLU A 67 -5.37 4.82 -1.96
C GLU A 67 -4.98 3.88 -3.11
N LEU A 68 -5.89 3.60 -4.06
CA LEU A 68 -5.60 2.76 -5.23
C LEU A 68 -4.46 3.33 -6.09
N LEU A 69 -4.47 4.64 -6.34
CA LEU A 69 -3.44 5.32 -7.12
C LEU A 69 -2.08 5.35 -6.41
N GLN A 70 -2.10 5.46 -5.08
CA GLN A 70 -0.89 5.33 -4.27
C GLN A 70 -0.28 3.94 -4.45
N ARG A 71 -1.10 2.89 -4.30
CA ARG A 71 -0.65 1.50 -4.43
C ARG A 71 -0.20 1.17 -5.85
N ASP A 72 -0.88 1.68 -6.87
CA ASP A 72 -0.49 1.54 -8.28
C ASP A 72 0.93 2.07 -8.51
N GLY A 73 1.19 3.33 -8.15
CA GLY A 73 2.51 3.94 -8.33
C GLY A 73 3.60 3.28 -7.47
N ASN A 74 3.25 2.77 -6.29
CA ASN A 74 4.20 2.12 -5.39
C ASN A 74 4.55 0.70 -5.83
N CYS A 75 3.63 0.00 -6.51
CA CYS A 75 3.71 -1.44 -6.76
C CYS A 75 5.04 -1.90 -7.36
N THR A 76 5.59 -1.11 -8.30
CA THR A 76 6.84 -1.42 -9.01
C THR A 76 7.95 -0.41 -8.73
N ASN A 77 7.78 0.57 -7.84
CA ASN A 77 8.74 1.67 -7.63
C ASN A 77 9.11 1.90 -6.15
N PHE A 78 8.52 1.17 -5.22
CA PHE A 78 8.68 1.32 -3.77
C PHE A 78 9.21 0.01 -3.12
N ARG A 79 9.64 0.08 -1.86
CA ARG A 79 10.14 -1.06 -1.06
C ARG A 79 11.40 -1.67 -1.67
N ALA A 80 11.41 -2.98 -1.94
CA ALA A 80 12.55 -3.64 -2.59
C ALA A 80 12.78 -3.10 -4.01
N MET A 81 11.77 -2.48 -4.62
CA MET A 81 11.82 -1.93 -5.98
C MET A 81 12.14 -0.42 -6.00
N ASP A 82 12.52 0.16 -4.87
CA ASP A 82 12.92 1.56 -4.73
C ASP A 82 13.96 1.97 -5.80
N GLN A 83 13.75 3.14 -6.40
CA GLN A 83 14.61 3.66 -7.47
C GLN A 83 15.74 4.56 -6.97
N GLY A 84 15.76 4.92 -5.70
CA GLY A 84 16.73 5.83 -5.09
C GLY A 84 16.50 7.30 -5.43
N ILE A 85 15.26 7.70 -5.74
CA ILE A 85 14.93 9.08 -6.13
C ILE A 85 14.49 9.86 -4.88
N ASP A 86 15.41 10.66 -4.34
CA ASP A 86 15.11 11.55 -3.22
C ASP A 86 14.40 12.83 -3.67
N ILE A 87 13.55 13.37 -2.80
CA ILE A 87 12.91 14.66 -3.01
C ILE A 87 13.70 15.73 -2.23
N GLU A 88 14.27 16.68 -2.96
CA GLU A 88 14.89 17.87 -2.40
C GLU A 88 13.81 18.89 -2.02
N LEU A 89 13.79 19.28 -0.75
CA LEU A 89 12.82 20.22 -0.18
C LEU A 89 13.28 21.66 -0.41
N ASP A 90 13.04 22.17 -1.61
CA ASP A 90 13.48 23.50 -2.03
C ASP A 90 12.45 24.61 -1.74
N GLU A 91 11.17 24.35 -2.02
CA GLU A 91 10.07 25.31 -1.77
C GLU A 91 8.92 24.59 -1.05
N ILE A 92 8.78 24.85 0.27
CA ILE A 92 7.64 24.42 1.07
C ILE A 92 6.87 25.65 1.52
N ILE A 93 5.58 25.70 1.19
CA ILE A 93 4.68 26.80 1.53
C ILE A 93 3.78 26.42 2.72
N ASP A 94 3.41 25.14 2.86
CA ASP A 94 2.56 24.61 3.93
C ASP A 94 3.31 24.67 5.28
N PRO A 95 2.87 25.53 6.22
CA PRO A 95 3.52 25.67 7.52
C PRO A 95 3.41 24.41 8.37
N GLU A 96 2.40 23.56 8.17
CA GLU A 96 2.27 22.30 8.91
C GLU A 96 3.36 21.31 8.52
N VAL A 97 3.70 21.26 7.21
CA VAL A 97 4.81 20.44 6.73
C VAL A 97 6.11 20.92 7.37
N LEU A 98 6.38 22.24 7.34
CA LEU A 98 7.58 22.80 7.98
C LEU A 98 7.63 22.49 9.48
N SER A 99 6.52 22.59 10.20
CA SER A 99 6.46 22.27 11.64
C SER A 99 6.84 20.81 11.89
N ILE A 100 6.26 19.86 11.14
CA ILE A 100 6.55 18.43 11.29
C ILE A 100 8.04 18.15 11.07
N PHE A 101 8.64 18.69 10.01
CA PHE A 101 10.05 18.48 9.72
C PHE A 101 10.96 19.07 10.79
N ASN A 102 10.69 20.30 11.23
CA ASN A 102 11.49 20.96 12.25
C ASN A 102 11.40 20.26 13.61
N GLU A 103 10.20 19.86 14.03
CA GLU A 103 9.98 19.16 15.31
C GLU A 103 10.71 17.82 15.33
N LEU A 104 10.67 17.07 14.23
CA LEU A 104 11.35 15.78 14.14
C LEU A 104 12.87 15.92 14.07
N ALA A 105 13.37 16.89 13.29
CA ALA A 105 14.80 17.18 13.23
C ALA A 105 15.35 17.58 14.62
N ASN A 106 14.59 18.36 15.40
CA ASN A 106 14.96 18.76 16.76
C ASN A 106 15.10 17.59 17.73
N ILE A 107 14.43 16.46 17.47
CA ILE A 107 14.58 15.23 18.25
C ILE A 107 15.50 14.20 17.58
N GLY A 108 16.24 14.60 16.54
CA GLY A 108 17.23 13.75 15.85
C GLY A 108 16.63 12.80 14.81
N ILE A 109 15.42 13.06 14.32
CA ILE A 109 14.76 12.30 13.25
C ILE A 109 14.65 13.18 12.01
N ASN A 110 15.49 12.91 11.01
CA ASN A 110 15.46 13.62 9.74
C ASN A 110 14.60 12.87 8.73
N LEU A 111 13.41 13.38 8.46
CA LEU A 111 12.52 12.81 7.44
C LEU A 111 13.16 12.91 6.06
N ARG A 112 13.04 11.83 5.29
CA ARG A 112 13.59 11.68 3.95
C ARG A 112 12.49 11.28 2.97
N PRO A 113 11.87 12.25 2.27
CA PRO A 113 10.86 11.99 1.26
C PRO A 113 11.49 11.50 -0.04
N LYS A 114 10.82 10.56 -0.70
CA LYS A 114 11.27 9.90 -1.93
C LYS A 114 10.11 9.76 -2.90
N LEU A 115 10.41 9.85 -4.20
CA LEU A 115 9.41 9.82 -5.25
C LEU A 115 9.16 8.37 -5.71
N ALA A 116 7.89 7.96 -5.74
CA ALA A 116 7.47 6.69 -6.33
C ALA A 116 6.99 6.87 -7.78
N SER A 117 6.15 7.87 -8.05
CA SER A 117 5.62 8.13 -9.39
C SER A 117 5.01 9.53 -9.51
N THR A 118 4.92 10.03 -10.75
CA THR A 118 4.15 11.23 -11.12
C THR A 118 2.95 10.92 -12.03
N ASP A 119 2.56 9.65 -12.13
CA ASP A 119 1.46 9.19 -12.98
C ASP A 119 0.17 9.98 -12.72
N PHE A 120 -0.63 10.17 -13.78
CA PHE A 120 -1.89 10.93 -13.76
C PHE A 120 -1.74 12.39 -13.32
N GLY A 121 -0.52 12.93 -13.35
CA GLY A 121 -0.22 14.28 -12.86
C GLY A 121 -0.45 14.40 -11.35
N LEU A 122 -0.15 13.33 -10.60
CA LEU A 122 -0.25 13.30 -9.14
C LEU A 122 1.14 13.11 -8.53
N SER A 123 1.36 13.66 -7.34
CA SER A 123 2.60 13.43 -6.59
C SER A 123 2.45 12.18 -5.73
N ASN A 124 2.95 11.03 -6.18
CA ASN A 124 3.01 9.80 -5.38
C ASN A 124 4.39 9.64 -4.77
N LEU A 125 4.46 9.78 -3.44
CA LEU A 125 5.70 9.79 -2.68
C LEU A 125 5.58 8.97 -1.40
N TYR A 126 6.72 8.67 -0.81
CA TYR A 126 6.83 8.04 0.49
C TYR A 126 7.91 8.71 1.32
N VAL A 127 7.77 8.62 2.64
CA VAL A 127 8.66 9.22 3.62
C VAL A 127 9.26 8.12 4.47
N THR A 128 10.59 8.11 4.50
CA THR A 128 11.41 7.35 5.46
C THR A 128 12.09 8.35 6.40
N ALA A 129 12.99 7.91 7.27
CA ALA A 129 13.80 8.85 8.04
C ALA A 129 15.19 8.29 8.36
N GLU A 130 16.12 9.21 8.54
CA GLU A 130 17.36 8.98 9.26
C GLU A 130 17.11 9.30 10.74
N ASP A 131 17.14 8.28 11.59
CA ASP A 131 16.91 8.43 13.03
C ASP A 131 18.24 8.24 13.79
N HIS A 132 18.83 9.36 14.19
CA HIS A 132 20.12 9.37 14.88
C HIS A 132 20.06 8.80 16.30
N ASN A 133 18.87 8.54 16.84
CA ASN A 133 18.72 7.93 18.16
C ASN A 133 18.80 6.41 18.14
N ILE A 134 18.74 5.76 16.98
CA ILE A 134 18.65 4.30 16.85
C ILE A 134 19.78 3.66 16.04
N ILE A 135 20.48 4.44 15.21
CA ILE A 135 21.55 3.94 14.31
C ILE A 135 22.61 3.12 15.06
N ASP A 136 22.96 3.53 16.28
CA ASP A 136 23.98 2.87 17.11
C ASP A 136 23.42 2.08 18.30
N LYS A 137 22.08 1.92 18.40
CA LYS A 137 21.45 1.28 19.57
C LYS A 137 20.82 -0.05 19.22
N ASN A 138 21.60 -1.12 19.35
CA ASN A 138 21.15 -2.48 19.06
C ASN A 138 20.02 -3.00 19.97
N ASP A 139 19.81 -2.41 21.15
CA ASP A 139 18.78 -2.82 22.11
C ASP A 139 17.40 -2.17 21.85
N HIS A 140 17.29 -1.29 20.85
CA HIS A 140 16.01 -0.67 20.48
C HIS A 140 15.11 -1.62 19.68
N PHE A 141 13.80 -1.40 19.76
CA PHE A 141 12.83 -2.16 18.98
C PHE A 141 13.11 -2.05 17.46
N PRO A 142 13.42 -3.16 16.77
CA PRO A 142 14.09 -3.11 15.46
C PRO A 142 13.20 -2.56 14.35
N LEU A 143 11.91 -2.93 14.32
CA LEU A 143 11.02 -2.55 13.21
C LEU A 143 10.77 -1.05 13.12
N VAL A 144 11.15 -0.27 14.12
CA VAL A 144 11.02 1.20 14.07
C VAL A 144 11.79 1.81 12.90
N VAL A 145 12.92 1.20 12.48
CA VAL A 145 13.74 1.67 11.33
C VAL A 145 13.03 1.47 9.99
N THR A 146 12.04 0.57 9.96
CA THR A 146 11.26 0.22 8.76
C THR A 146 10.03 1.12 8.61
N SER A 147 9.85 2.11 9.49
CA SER A 147 8.71 3.01 9.47
C SER A 147 8.68 3.79 8.17
N CYS A 148 7.51 3.82 7.54
CA CYS A 148 7.33 4.51 6.27
C CYS A 148 5.92 5.06 6.20
N GLY A 149 5.80 6.29 5.69
CA GLY A 149 4.52 6.85 5.31
C GLY A 149 4.42 7.00 3.81
N GLU A 150 3.26 6.67 3.25
CA GLU A 150 3.01 6.67 1.81
C GLU A 150 1.85 7.62 1.52
N ALA A 151 1.93 8.40 0.46
CA ALA A 151 0.82 9.24 0.04
C ALA A 151 0.87 9.59 -1.44
N VAL A 152 -0.32 9.76 -2.00
CA VAL A 152 -0.53 10.44 -3.27
C VAL A 152 -1.57 11.55 -3.12
N ASP A 153 -1.36 12.65 -3.84
CA ASP A 153 -2.31 13.76 -4.00
C ASP A 153 -1.94 14.58 -5.25
N ALA A 154 -2.90 15.31 -5.82
CA ALA A 154 -2.63 16.27 -6.89
C ALA A 154 -1.81 17.48 -6.41
N ASN A 155 -1.79 17.71 -5.09
CA ASN A 155 -0.96 18.71 -4.46
C ASN A 155 0.21 18.03 -3.71
N ARG A 156 1.43 18.23 -4.23
CA ARG A 156 2.68 17.73 -3.65
C ARG A 156 2.85 17.98 -2.15
N GLU A 157 2.44 19.13 -1.63
CA GLU A 157 2.62 19.45 -0.20
C GLU A 157 1.59 18.73 0.66
N LYS A 158 0.38 18.54 0.16
CA LYS A 158 -0.62 17.69 0.81
C LYS A 158 -0.21 16.21 0.80
N ALA A 159 0.39 15.73 -0.29
CA ALA A 159 0.99 14.40 -0.34
C ALA A 159 2.12 14.28 0.69
N LEU A 160 3.04 15.26 0.73
CA LEU A 160 4.15 15.30 1.68
C LEU A 160 3.67 15.33 3.14
N ARG A 161 2.68 16.15 3.46
CA ARG A 161 2.07 16.19 4.80
C ARG A 161 1.48 14.84 5.18
N LYS A 162 0.64 14.25 4.31
CA LYS A 162 0.03 12.94 4.55
C LYS A 162 1.09 11.86 4.79
N ALA A 163 2.10 11.77 3.93
CA ALA A 163 3.17 10.79 4.08
C ALA A 163 4.00 11.02 5.34
N SER A 164 4.27 12.28 5.72
CA SER A 164 5.01 12.58 6.95
C SER A 164 4.22 12.20 8.20
N THR A 165 2.91 12.47 8.22
CA THR A 165 2.04 12.03 9.32
C THR A 165 1.87 10.52 9.36
N GLU A 166 1.82 9.86 8.20
CA GLU A 166 1.74 8.40 8.10
C GLU A 166 3.06 7.74 8.55
N TYR A 167 4.21 8.37 8.35
CA TYR A 167 5.48 7.88 8.89
C TYR A 167 5.43 7.84 10.44
N LEU A 168 4.91 8.89 11.07
CA LEU A 168 4.72 8.93 12.53
C LEU A 168 3.71 7.88 13.00
N ALA A 169 2.58 7.75 12.29
CA ALA A 169 1.58 6.73 12.57
C ALA A 169 2.17 5.32 12.43
N SER A 170 2.94 5.06 11.36
CA SER A 170 3.64 3.79 11.13
C SER A 170 4.62 3.48 12.25
N ARG A 171 5.36 4.47 12.75
CA ARG A 171 6.31 4.30 13.85
C ARG A 171 5.61 3.82 15.13
N CYS A 172 4.52 4.49 15.49
CA CYS A 172 3.68 4.12 16.63
C CYS A 172 3.04 2.74 16.41
N ARG A 173 2.47 2.50 15.22
CA ARG A 173 1.77 1.28 14.84
C ARG A 173 2.68 0.07 14.89
N LYS A 174 3.89 0.14 14.33
CA LYS A 174 4.87 -0.97 14.36
C LYS A 174 5.28 -1.29 15.79
N THR A 175 5.54 -0.26 16.61
CA THR A 175 5.89 -0.45 18.03
C THR A 175 4.74 -1.10 18.80
N PHE A 176 3.50 -0.66 18.55
CA PHE A 176 2.33 -1.20 19.24
C PHE A 176 1.95 -2.61 18.77
N MET A 177 1.89 -2.85 17.46
CA MET A 177 1.43 -4.11 16.88
C MET A 177 2.47 -5.23 16.89
N HIS A 178 3.76 -4.89 16.98
CA HIS A 178 4.84 -5.87 16.88
C HIS A 178 5.86 -5.74 18.01
N GLY A 179 5.67 -4.85 18.98
CA GLY A 179 6.53 -4.73 20.15
C GLY A 179 6.29 -5.85 21.18
N PRO A 180 7.20 -6.02 22.17
CA PRO A 180 7.07 -7.05 23.19
C PRO A 180 5.74 -6.97 23.94
N LEU A 181 5.04 -8.10 24.09
CA LEU A 181 3.71 -8.13 24.69
C LEU A 181 3.69 -7.61 26.13
N GLU A 182 4.77 -7.79 26.90
CA GLU A 182 4.91 -7.27 28.26
C GLU A 182 4.97 -5.72 28.28
N ALA A 183 5.51 -5.11 27.23
CA ALA A 183 5.51 -3.65 27.09
C ALA A 183 4.12 -3.15 26.69
N ILE A 184 3.43 -3.85 25.78
CA ILE A 184 2.06 -3.53 25.38
C ILE A 184 1.08 -3.65 26.55
N ALA A 185 1.25 -4.67 27.41
CA ALA A 185 0.42 -4.88 28.60
C ALA A 185 0.48 -3.72 29.62
N LYS A 186 1.53 -2.89 29.57
CA LYS A 186 1.64 -1.72 30.45
C LYS A 186 0.83 -0.52 29.99
N ILE A 187 0.43 -0.46 28.72
CA ILE A 187 -0.23 0.70 28.10
C ILE A 187 -1.63 0.38 27.57
N ALA A 188 -1.90 -0.87 27.19
CA ALA A 188 -3.18 -1.29 26.68
C ALA A 188 -4.09 -1.79 27.82
N PRO A 189 -5.40 -1.51 27.78
CA PRO A 189 -6.35 -2.03 28.76
C PRO A 189 -6.47 -3.55 28.66
N GLN A 190 -6.85 -4.22 29.74
CA GLN A 190 -6.99 -5.69 29.76
C GLN A 190 -8.00 -6.18 28.71
N GLU A 191 -9.08 -5.43 28.48
CA GLU A 191 -10.09 -5.73 27.48
C GLU A 191 -9.52 -5.76 26.05
N TYR A 192 -8.43 -5.03 25.78
CA TYR A 192 -7.72 -5.11 24.51
C TYR A 192 -7.03 -6.46 24.35
N PHE A 193 -6.38 -6.97 25.39
CA PHE A 193 -5.77 -8.30 25.37
C PHE A 193 -6.82 -9.38 25.15
N ASP A 194 -7.92 -9.30 25.90
CA ASP A 194 -8.97 -10.30 25.83
C ASP A 194 -9.61 -10.37 24.44
N ARG A 195 -9.82 -9.22 23.77
CA ARG A 195 -10.53 -9.15 22.48
C ARG A 195 -9.62 -9.22 21.25
N VAL A 196 -8.38 -8.75 21.36
CA VAL A 196 -7.49 -8.60 20.21
C VAL A 196 -6.35 -9.58 20.30
N VAL A 197 -5.52 -9.51 21.34
CA VAL A 197 -4.30 -10.31 21.45
C VAL A 197 -4.62 -11.80 21.59
N ASN A 198 -5.49 -12.15 22.53
CA ASN A 198 -5.85 -13.55 22.83
C ASN A 198 -6.67 -14.23 21.73
N HIS A 199 -7.18 -13.47 20.77
CA HIS A 199 -7.93 -13.98 19.62
C HIS A 199 -7.06 -14.17 18.37
N GLN A 200 -5.78 -13.78 18.42
CA GLN A 200 -4.86 -14.05 17.31
C GLN A 200 -4.40 -15.51 17.35
N ASP A 201 -4.36 -16.12 16.17
CA ASP A 201 -3.80 -17.45 15.98
C ASP A 201 -2.70 -17.40 14.90
N PRO A 202 -1.42 -17.55 15.27
CA PRO A 202 -0.32 -17.65 14.31
C PRO A 202 -0.49 -18.71 13.24
N ALA A 203 -1.24 -19.79 13.51
CA ALA A 203 -1.49 -20.84 12.52
C ALA A 203 -2.46 -20.40 11.40
N CYS A 204 -3.20 -19.31 11.60
CA CYS A 204 -4.13 -18.75 10.62
C CYS A 204 -3.49 -17.67 9.72
N GLU A 205 -2.22 -17.33 9.93
CA GLU A 205 -1.51 -16.33 9.14
C GLU A 205 -0.95 -16.90 7.83
N GLU A 206 -0.63 -16.00 6.90
CA GLU A 206 0.21 -16.34 5.75
C GLU A 206 1.63 -16.71 6.23
N GLU A 207 2.02 -17.97 6.05
CA GLU A 207 3.30 -18.53 6.55
C GLU A 207 4.51 -17.68 6.14
N ARG A 208 4.58 -17.24 4.88
CA ARG A 208 5.68 -16.41 4.37
C ARG A 208 5.75 -15.05 5.07
N ALA A 209 4.61 -14.40 5.29
CA ALA A 209 4.54 -13.10 5.97
C ALA A 209 4.93 -13.23 7.45
N LEU A 210 4.43 -14.26 8.14
CA LEU A 210 4.77 -14.52 9.53
C LEU A 210 6.26 -14.86 9.69
N SER A 211 6.80 -15.71 8.81
CA SER A 211 8.23 -16.07 8.81
C SER A 211 9.11 -14.84 8.59
N ALA A 212 8.81 -14.02 7.58
CA ALA A 212 9.59 -12.81 7.29
C ALA A 212 9.54 -11.80 8.44
N MET A 213 8.36 -11.58 9.03
CA MET A 213 8.21 -10.65 10.16
C MET A 213 8.91 -11.16 11.43
N THR A 214 8.85 -12.46 11.71
CA THR A 214 9.57 -13.04 12.86
C THR A 214 11.09 -13.03 12.68
N ASP A 215 11.59 -13.24 11.46
CA ASP A 215 13.01 -13.04 11.14
C ASP A 215 13.44 -11.59 11.39
N TRP A 216 12.67 -10.61 10.90
CA TRP A 216 12.96 -9.19 11.13
C TRP A 216 12.92 -8.78 12.61
N LEU A 217 11.99 -9.32 13.39
CA LEU A 217 11.94 -9.11 14.84
C LEU A 217 13.15 -9.71 15.58
N GLY A 218 13.82 -10.70 14.99
CA GLY A 218 15.06 -11.28 15.50
C GLY A 218 16.32 -10.48 15.16
N LYS A 219 16.21 -9.45 14.32
CA LYS A 219 17.35 -8.58 13.93
C LYS A 219 17.49 -7.39 14.87
N THR A 220 18.69 -6.82 14.94
CA THR A 220 18.92 -5.50 15.54
C THR A 220 18.50 -4.38 14.58
N PRO A 221 18.27 -3.14 15.07
CA PRO A 221 18.12 -1.96 14.22
C PRO A 221 19.20 -1.83 13.14
N SER A 222 20.48 -2.00 13.49
CA SER A 222 21.59 -1.87 12.53
C SER A 222 21.56 -2.94 11.43
N GLN A 223 21.20 -4.18 11.77
CA GLN A 223 21.04 -5.25 10.77
C GLN A 223 19.89 -4.97 9.80
N LEU A 224 18.78 -4.40 10.27
CA LEU A 224 17.69 -3.98 9.38
C LEU A 224 18.06 -2.76 8.53
N LEU A 225 18.81 -1.80 9.07
CA LEU A 225 19.31 -0.66 8.29
C LEU A 225 20.24 -1.13 7.16
N GLU A 226 21.17 -2.04 7.44
CA GLU A 226 22.05 -2.66 6.44
C GLU A 226 21.24 -3.38 5.34
N LEU A 227 20.23 -4.16 5.75
CA LEU A 227 19.33 -4.84 4.82
C LEU A 227 18.56 -3.88 3.89
N LEU A 228 18.25 -2.67 4.37
CA LEU A 228 17.46 -1.67 3.64
C LEU A 228 18.31 -0.67 2.84
N GLU A 229 19.63 -0.63 3.05
CA GLU A 229 20.55 0.36 2.49
C GLU A 229 20.47 0.43 0.96
N GLN A 230 20.44 -0.73 0.30
CA GLN A 230 20.46 -0.82 -1.16
C GLN A 230 19.06 -0.71 -1.81
N ASN A 231 18.01 -0.52 -1.01
CA ASN A 231 16.63 -0.41 -1.48
C ASN A 231 15.95 0.87 -0.97
N VAL A 232 15.05 0.76 0.01
CA VAL A 232 14.25 1.85 0.58
C VAL A 232 15.12 3.02 1.04
N LEU A 233 16.33 2.76 1.51
CA LEU A 233 17.27 3.79 1.96
C LEU A 233 18.28 4.22 0.90
N SER A 234 18.25 3.64 -0.30
CA SER A 234 19.20 3.99 -1.37
C SER A 234 19.00 5.43 -1.85
N SER A 235 20.09 6.11 -2.22
CA SER A 235 20.08 7.46 -2.84
C SER A 235 20.85 7.38 -4.15
N LYS A 236 20.20 7.69 -5.26
CA LYS A 236 20.79 7.60 -6.62
C LYS A 236 20.58 8.88 -7.42
N SER A 237 19.44 9.53 -7.26
CA SER A 237 19.13 10.79 -7.91
C SER A 237 18.23 11.65 -7.03
N LYS A 238 18.04 12.92 -7.43
CA LYS A 238 17.22 13.89 -6.72
C LYS A 238 16.25 14.57 -7.67
N VAL A 239 15.07 14.88 -7.17
CA VAL A 239 14.09 15.76 -7.83
C VAL A 239 13.67 16.85 -6.85
N LYS A 240 13.39 18.05 -7.35
CA LYS A 240 12.93 19.16 -6.51
C LYS A 240 11.45 19.00 -6.17
N LEU A 241 11.06 19.29 -4.94
CA LEU A 241 9.65 19.34 -4.55
C LEU A 241 8.88 20.30 -5.48
N SER A 242 9.43 21.49 -5.73
CA SER A 242 8.87 22.50 -6.63
C SER A 242 8.65 22.04 -8.09
N SER A 243 9.25 20.93 -8.50
CA SER A 243 9.06 20.33 -9.84
C SER A 243 7.93 19.29 -9.91
N LEU A 244 7.45 18.80 -8.75
CA LEU A 244 6.41 17.77 -8.70
C LEU A 244 5.01 18.34 -9.00
N PRO A 245 4.05 17.52 -9.44
CA PRO A 245 2.69 17.97 -9.72
C PRO A 245 2.06 18.76 -8.56
N TYR A 246 1.44 19.89 -8.92
CA TYR A 246 0.81 20.80 -7.99
C TYR A 246 -0.50 21.34 -8.57
N GLU A 247 -1.61 20.91 -7.99
CA GLU A 247 -2.89 21.58 -8.13
C GLU A 247 -3.13 22.45 -6.90
N SER A 248 -3.37 23.75 -7.14
CA SER A 248 -3.76 24.67 -6.08
C SER A 248 -5.15 24.27 -5.58
N HIS A 249 -5.21 23.67 -4.40
CA HIS A 249 -6.48 23.38 -3.75
C HIS A 249 -7.03 24.68 -3.16
N SER A 250 -7.97 25.31 -3.86
CA SER A 250 -8.83 26.28 -3.17
C SER A 250 -9.67 25.51 -2.16
N SER A 251 -9.58 25.86 -0.88
CA SER A 251 -10.38 25.29 0.20
C SER A 251 -11.90 25.42 -0.03
N ASN A 252 -12.32 26.18 -1.03
CA ASN A 252 -13.71 26.41 -1.41
C ASN A 252 -14.26 25.40 -2.42
N LEU A 253 -13.43 24.53 -3.02
CA LEU A 253 -13.89 23.52 -3.99
C LEU A 253 -14.50 22.31 -3.27
N SER A 254 -15.69 21.90 -3.70
CA SER A 254 -16.39 20.74 -3.14
C SER A 254 -15.71 19.42 -3.54
N HIS A 255 -15.84 18.39 -2.70
CA HIS A 255 -15.34 17.04 -3.00
C HIS A 255 -15.88 16.47 -4.32
N GLN A 256 -17.10 16.86 -4.72
CA GLN A 256 -17.68 16.47 -6.00
C GLN A 256 -16.82 16.96 -7.18
N VAL A 257 -16.45 18.25 -7.19
CA VAL A 257 -15.64 18.83 -8.27
C VAL A 257 -14.29 18.13 -8.38
N TRP A 258 -13.69 17.79 -7.24
CA TRP A 258 -12.43 17.04 -7.20
C TRP A 258 -12.58 15.62 -7.72
N LEU A 259 -13.64 14.93 -7.33
CA LEU A 259 -13.91 13.57 -7.77
C LEU A 259 -14.20 13.53 -9.28
N ASP A 260 -14.95 14.50 -9.80
CA ASP A 260 -15.21 14.64 -11.24
C ASP A 260 -13.90 14.86 -12.01
N SER A 261 -13.03 15.78 -11.55
CA SER A 261 -11.73 16.04 -12.16
C SER A 261 -10.83 14.80 -12.18
N LEU A 262 -10.69 14.12 -11.03
CA LEU A 262 -9.90 12.90 -10.92
C LEU A 262 -10.48 11.77 -11.78
N SER A 263 -11.80 11.59 -11.76
CA SER A 263 -12.46 10.56 -12.56
C SER A 263 -12.26 10.78 -14.05
N LYS A 264 -12.30 12.04 -14.51
CA LYS A 264 -12.02 12.38 -15.90
C LYS A 264 -10.60 11.98 -16.30
N LYS A 265 -9.58 12.28 -15.47
CA LYS A 265 -8.20 11.85 -15.73
C LYS A 265 -8.09 10.33 -15.90
N LEU A 266 -8.77 9.56 -15.05
CA LEU A 266 -8.74 8.10 -15.11
C LEU A 266 -9.49 7.56 -16.34
N ILE A 267 -10.65 8.13 -16.66
CA ILE A 267 -11.45 7.72 -17.84
C ILE A 267 -10.72 8.06 -19.15
N ASP A 268 -10.05 9.21 -19.22
CA ASP A 268 -9.25 9.61 -20.38
C ASP A 268 -8.08 8.62 -20.62
N GLU A 269 -7.63 7.92 -19.58
CA GLU A 269 -6.64 6.82 -19.60
C GLU A 269 -7.30 5.42 -19.73
N ASN A 270 -8.59 5.36 -20.10
CA ASN A 270 -9.37 4.14 -20.25
C ASN A 270 -9.44 3.27 -18.97
N LEU A 271 -9.48 3.93 -17.81
CA LEU A 271 -9.66 3.31 -16.50
C LEU A 271 -11.10 3.56 -16.00
N SER A 272 -11.84 2.47 -15.80
CA SER A 272 -13.19 2.51 -15.26
C SER A 272 -13.19 2.44 -13.74
N ILE A 273 -14.06 3.23 -13.11
CA ILE A 273 -14.20 3.31 -11.65
C ILE A 273 -15.50 2.62 -11.24
N PHE A 274 -15.40 1.68 -10.32
CA PHE A 274 -16.52 1.00 -9.67
C PHE A 274 -16.42 1.14 -8.16
N TYR A 275 -17.55 1.07 -7.46
CA TYR A 275 -17.54 1.06 -5.99
C TYR A 275 -18.71 0.28 -5.40
N PHE A 276 -18.43 -0.36 -4.27
CA PHE A 276 -19.43 -0.89 -3.34
C PHE A 276 -19.63 0.12 -2.21
N ASP A 277 -20.87 0.50 -1.95
CA ASP A 277 -21.23 1.34 -0.82
C ASP A 277 -21.57 0.47 0.39
N ALA A 278 -20.65 0.42 1.36
CA ALA A 278 -20.77 -0.36 2.58
C ALA A 278 -21.45 0.43 3.71
N SER A 279 -21.97 1.63 3.44
CA SER A 279 -22.60 2.47 4.46
C SER A 279 -23.91 1.85 4.96
N PRO A 280 -24.20 1.90 6.28
CA PRO A 280 -25.48 1.42 6.80
C PRO A 280 -26.68 2.10 6.15
N LYS A 281 -27.62 1.31 5.62
CA LYS A 281 -28.83 1.81 4.95
C LYS A 281 -29.65 2.68 5.89
N GLY A 282 -30.23 3.75 5.36
CA GLY A 282 -31.11 4.65 6.11
C GLY A 282 -30.42 5.57 7.12
N THR A 283 -29.08 5.62 7.13
CA THR A 283 -28.33 6.52 8.02
C THR A 283 -27.81 7.74 7.27
N SER A 284 -27.80 8.89 7.95
CA SER A 284 -27.09 10.12 7.53
C SER A 284 -25.66 10.17 8.05
N GLY A 285 -25.15 9.05 8.57
CA GLY A 285 -23.81 8.94 9.15
C GLY A 285 -22.70 8.95 8.10
N PRO A 286 -21.44 8.79 8.55
CA PRO A 286 -20.29 8.66 7.67
C PRO A 286 -20.50 7.59 6.59
N ARG A 287 -19.94 7.86 5.42
CA ARG A 287 -19.94 6.94 4.27
C ARG A 287 -18.70 6.07 4.31
N ALA A 288 -18.88 4.79 3.98
CA ALA A 288 -17.81 3.82 3.81
C ALA A 288 -17.98 3.12 2.46
N VAL A 289 -16.92 3.08 1.67
CA VAL A 289 -16.91 2.49 0.33
C VAL A 289 -15.72 1.56 0.13
N LYS A 290 -15.87 0.66 -0.83
CA LYS A 290 -14.78 -0.09 -1.45
C LYS A 290 -14.77 0.23 -2.94
N ALA A 291 -13.77 0.96 -3.40
CA ALA A 291 -13.58 1.26 -4.82
C ALA A 291 -12.73 0.21 -5.51
N VAL A 292 -12.94 0.08 -6.82
CA VAL A 292 -12.13 -0.72 -7.75
C VAL A 292 -11.94 0.13 -8.99
N VAL A 293 -10.68 0.37 -9.37
CA VAL A 293 -10.33 1.01 -10.64
C VAL A 293 -9.65 -0.05 -11.52
N THR A 294 -10.19 -0.26 -12.71
CA THR A 294 -9.66 -1.28 -13.63
C THR A 294 -8.25 -0.94 -14.07
N LYS A 295 -7.43 -1.95 -14.37
CA LYS A 295 -6.07 -1.84 -14.94
C LYS A 295 -5.02 -1.14 -14.05
N LEU A 296 -5.37 -0.67 -12.85
CA LEU A 296 -4.37 -0.24 -11.87
C LEU A 296 -3.62 -1.45 -11.30
N GLU A 297 -2.34 -1.26 -11.01
CA GLU A 297 -1.49 -2.31 -10.46
C GLU A 297 -1.68 -2.48 -8.95
N GLY A 298 -1.43 -3.70 -8.46
CA GLY A 298 -1.48 -4.02 -7.04
C GLY A 298 -1.02 -5.45 -6.78
N GLU A 299 -0.23 -5.65 -5.72
CA GLU A 299 0.28 -6.97 -5.32
C GLU A 299 1.16 -7.69 -6.38
N THR A 300 1.92 -6.95 -7.20
CA THR A 300 2.87 -7.54 -8.17
C THR A 300 3.97 -8.34 -7.48
N MET A 301 4.60 -7.75 -6.46
CA MET A 301 5.72 -8.41 -5.79
C MET A 301 5.27 -9.49 -4.80
N SER A 302 4.11 -9.32 -4.15
CA SER A 302 3.57 -10.28 -3.17
C SER A 302 2.86 -11.46 -3.82
N TYR A 303 2.05 -11.21 -4.85
CA TYR A 303 1.14 -12.21 -5.43
C TYR A 303 1.26 -12.35 -6.96
N TYR A 304 2.29 -11.78 -7.58
CA TYR A 304 2.54 -11.86 -9.03
C TYR A 304 1.40 -11.29 -9.88
N ARG A 305 0.61 -10.38 -9.31
CA ARG A 305 -0.50 -9.71 -10.01
C ARG A 305 0.05 -8.53 -10.78
N ILE A 306 0.02 -8.62 -12.10
CA ILE A 306 0.56 -7.58 -12.96
C ILE A 306 -0.32 -7.45 -14.21
N GLY A 307 -0.56 -6.20 -14.61
CA GLY A 307 -1.22 -5.85 -15.86
C GLY A 307 -0.28 -5.15 -16.83
N GLU A 308 -0.88 -4.51 -17.84
CA GLU A 308 -0.16 -3.77 -18.89
C GLU A 308 0.73 -2.67 -18.32
N ARG A 309 0.25 -1.89 -17.33
CA ARG A 309 0.99 -0.75 -16.77
C ARG A 309 2.23 -1.23 -16.02
N GLY A 310 2.08 -2.26 -15.20
CA GLY A 310 3.17 -2.88 -14.45
C GLY A 310 4.19 -3.51 -15.39
N TYR A 311 3.73 -4.19 -16.44
CA TYR A 311 4.60 -4.73 -17.48
C TYR A 311 5.46 -3.63 -18.11
N GLN A 312 4.84 -2.55 -18.60
CA GLN A 312 5.54 -1.43 -19.23
C GLN A 312 6.54 -0.78 -18.28
N ARG A 313 6.16 -0.54 -17.02
CA ARG A 313 7.07 0.00 -16.00
C ARG A 313 8.28 -0.91 -15.78
N LEU A 314 8.09 -2.22 -15.64
CA LEU A 314 9.18 -3.16 -15.41
C LEU A 314 10.04 -3.39 -16.67
N GLU A 315 9.44 -3.37 -17.86
CA GLU A 315 10.16 -3.45 -19.15
C GLU A 315 11.08 -2.23 -19.31
N ASN A 316 10.56 -1.02 -19.05
CA ASN A 316 11.35 0.22 -19.11
C ASN A 316 12.51 0.24 -18.11
N ARG A 317 12.39 -0.49 -16.99
CA ARG A 317 13.45 -0.61 -15.98
C ARG A 317 14.49 -1.68 -16.29
N ASP A 318 14.23 -2.55 -17.26
CA ASP A 318 15.12 -3.63 -17.70
C ASP A 318 15.75 -4.45 -16.55
N LEU A 319 14.89 -4.89 -15.62
CA LEU A 319 15.34 -5.66 -14.44
C LEU A 319 15.36 -7.17 -14.67
N GLY A 320 15.01 -7.62 -15.88
CA GLY A 320 14.79 -9.03 -16.22
C GLY A 320 13.61 -9.67 -15.50
N LEU A 321 12.69 -8.86 -14.95
CA LEU A 321 11.49 -9.35 -14.26
C LEU A 321 10.34 -9.70 -15.21
N VAL A 322 10.33 -9.11 -16.41
CA VAL A 322 9.30 -9.32 -17.43
C VAL A 322 9.95 -9.58 -18.78
N GLY A 323 9.23 -10.21 -19.69
CA GLY A 323 9.67 -10.36 -21.07
C GLY A 323 8.57 -10.80 -22.02
N ARG A 324 8.97 -10.97 -23.29
CA ARG A 324 8.09 -11.34 -24.42
C ARG A 324 8.47 -12.70 -25.00
N GLY A 325 7.51 -13.36 -25.63
CA GLY A 325 7.71 -14.59 -26.39
C GLY A 325 7.87 -15.84 -25.52
N LYS A 326 8.77 -16.74 -25.92
CA LYS A 326 8.94 -18.04 -25.26
C LYS A 326 9.38 -17.85 -23.80
N ARG A 327 8.56 -18.36 -22.88
CA ARG A 327 8.87 -18.45 -21.45
C ARG A 327 10.16 -19.23 -21.20
N LEU A 328 11.04 -18.64 -20.40
CA LEU A 328 12.38 -19.20 -20.10
C LEU A 328 12.29 -20.45 -19.22
N HIS A 329 11.34 -20.49 -18.29
CA HIS A 329 11.07 -21.62 -17.41
C HIS A 329 9.61 -21.63 -16.92
N SER A 330 9.22 -22.68 -16.18
CA SER A 330 7.84 -22.88 -15.69
C SER A 330 7.33 -21.77 -14.76
N ARG A 331 8.25 -21.07 -14.08
CA ARG A 331 7.97 -19.94 -13.18
C ARG A 331 7.97 -18.57 -13.87
N CYS A 332 8.10 -18.53 -15.20
CA CYS A 332 7.70 -17.37 -15.99
C CYS A 332 6.18 -17.46 -16.16
N LEU A 333 5.44 -16.73 -15.34
CA LEU A 333 3.97 -16.75 -15.33
C LEU A 333 3.43 -15.89 -16.48
N PRO A 334 2.36 -16.31 -17.17
CA PRO A 334 1.75 -15.49 -18.21
C PRO A 334 1.16 -14.21 -17.59
N ILE A 335 1.35 -13.08 -18.25
CA ILE A 335 0.71 -11.82 -17.87
C ILE A 335 -0.62 -11.72 -18.60
N LEU A 336 -1.71 -11.63 -17.84
CA LEU A 336 -3.06 -11.58 -18.39
C LEU A 336 -3.45 -10.14 -18.68
N ILE A 337 -3.59 -9.82 -19.97
CA ILE A 337 -3.99 -8.50 -20.47
C ILE A 337 -5.20 -8.61 -21.40
N ASP A 338 -5.93 -7.50 -21.54
CA ASP A 338 -7.10 -7.43 -22.42
C ASP A 338 -6.73 -7.37 -23.91
N GLU A 339 -7.71 -7.54 -24.79
CA GLU A 339 -7.49 -7.57 -26.25
C GLU A 339 -6.90 -6.25 -26.80
N GLU A 340 -7.19 -5.13 -26.12
CA GLU A 340 -6.68 -3.82 -26.50
C GLU A 340 -5.17 -3.71 -26.22
N ALA A 341 -4.75 -4.17 -25.04
CA ALA A 341 -3.35 -4.26 -24.63
C ALA A 341 -2.59 -5.29 -25.47
N LYS A 342 -3.20 -6.44 -25.78
CA LYS A 342 -2.64 -7.46 -26.67
C LYS A 342 -2.31 -6.92 -28.06
N ALA A 343 -3.22 -6.13 -28.63
CA ALA A 343 -2.97 -5.48 -29.92
C ALA A 343 -1.75 -4.54 -29.90
N ARG A 344 -1.40 -3.97 -28.75
CA ARG A 344 -0.24 -3.09 -28.56
C ARG A 344 1.05 -3.84 -28.21
N LEU A 345 0.98 -4.82 -27.31
CA LEU A 345 2.14 -5.43 -26.67
C LEU A 345 2.46 -6.85 -27.19
N GLY A 346 1.49 -7.51 -27.80
CA GLY A 346 1.50 -8.94 -28.13
C GLY A 346 0.94 -9.81 -27.01
N ASP A 347 0.71 -11.09 -27.32
CA ASP A 347 0.00 -12.03 -26.44
C ASP A 347 0.93 -12.85 -25.53
N ASP A 348 2.23 -12.85 -25.82
CA ASP A 348 3.21 -13.72 -25.18
C ASP A 348 4.01 -12.98 -24.09
N LEU A 349 3.34 -12.25 -23.21
CA LEU A 349 3.98 -11.55 -22.09
C LEU A 349 4.15 -12.48 -20.88
N TRP A 350 5.28 -12.39 -20.20
CA TRP A 350 5.53 -13.17 -18.99
C TRP A 350 6.22 -12.38 -17.87
N LEU A 351 5.99 -12.80 -16.63
CA LEU A 351 6.57 -12.31 -15.39
C LEU A 351 7.43 -13.41 -14.75
N ASP A 352 8.70 -13.14 -14.44
CA ASP A 352 9.56 -14.09 -13.75
C ASP A 352 9.34 -14.06 -12.24
N ALA A 353 8.54 -15.01 -11.77
CA ALA A 353 8.19 -15.12 -10.37
C ALA A 353 9.35 -15.64 -9.50
N ASN A 354 10.34 -16.33 -10.06
CA ASN A 354 11.54 -16.72 -9.30
C ASN A 354 12.44 -15.52 -9.04
N ARG A 355 12.56 -14.65 -10.05
CA ARG A 355 13.32 -13.40 -9.92
C ARG A 355 12.65 -12.47 -8.90
N ILE A 356 11.32 -12.34 -8.92
CA ILE A 356 10.57 -11.62 -7.88
C ILE A 356 10.89 -12.18 -6.50
N ASP A 357 10.76 -13.50 -6.31
CA ASP A 357 11.02 -14.13 -5.02
C ASP A 357 12.44 -13.87 -4.52
N SER A 358 13.42 -13.91 -5.43
CA SER A 358 14.81 -13.60 -5.11
C SER A 358 15.00 -12.12 -4.75
N THR A 359 14.34 -11.20 -5.47
CA THR A 359 14.42 -9.75 -5.22
C THR A 359 13.85 -9.37 -3.86
N ILE A 360 12.78 -10.03 -3.41
CA ILE A 360 12.08 -9.65 -2.17
C ILE A 360 12.32 -10.61 -1.02
N ASN A 361 13.17 -11.63 -1.17
CA ASN A 361 13.27 -12.74 -0.20
C ASN A 361 13.41 -12.24 1.25
N ASP A 362 14.48 -11.50 1.52
CA ASP A 362 14.77 -10.97 2.85
C ASP A 362 13.97 -9.70 3.16
N LEU A 363 13.22 -9.20 2.17
CA LEU A 363 12.45 -7.95 2.22
C LEU A 363 10.93 -8.18 2.22
N TYR A 364 10.47 -9.42 2.35
CA TYR A 364 9.05 -9.76 2.18
C TYR A 364 8.16 -9.08 3.24
N ALA A 365 8.70 -8.83 4.43
CA ALA A 365 8.03 -8.08 5.49
C ALA A 365 7.75 -6.60 5.12
N LEU A 366 8.41 -6.06 4.08
CA LEU A 366 7.98 -4.79 3.50
C LEU A 366 6.63 -4.93 2.80
N TYR A 367 6.33 -6.08 2.18
CA TYR A 367 5.17 -6.28 1.33
C TYR A 367 3.93 -6.77 2.08
N ARG A 368 4.13 -7.66 3.06
CA ARG A 368 3.06 -8.29 3.83
C ARG A 368 3.42 -8.27 5.31
N GLU A 369 2.48 -7.81 6.13
CA GLU A 369 2.58 -7.88 7.59
C GLU A 369 1.53 -8.90 8.07
N PRO A 370 1.86 -9.80 9.01
CA PRO A 370 0.85 -10.61 9.70
C PRO A 370 -0.07 -9.71 10.54
N SER A 371 -1.18 -10.26 11.03
CA SER A 371 -2.08 -9.52 11.92
C SER A 371 -1.36 -9.03 13.18
N SER A 372 -1.92 -7.99 13.81
CA SER A 372 -1.36 -7.36 15.00
C SER A 372 -1.07 -8.39 16.09
N HIS A 373 0.11 -8.31 16.71
CA HIS A 373 0.61 -9.18 17.79
C HIS A 373 0.92 -10.62 17.40
N THR A 374 0.49 -11.09 16.22
CA THR A 374 0.64 -12.50 15.85
C THR A 374 2.10 -12.95 15.74
N ALA A 375 2.98 -12.10 15.22
CA ALA A 375 4.42 -12.41 15.16
C ALA A 375 5.06 -12.54 16.55
N GLN A 376 4.65 -11.73 17.52
CA GLN A 376 5.15 -11.81 18.90
C GLN A 376 4.64 -13.07 19.62
N LEU A 377 3.38 -13.44 19.38
CA LEU A 377 2.83 -14.72 19.87
C LEU A 377 3.56 -15.92 19.27
N ALA A 378 3.89 -15.86 17.97
CA ALA A 378 4.66 -16.91 17.30
C ALA A 378 6.07 -17.05 17.90
N LEU A 379 6.73 -15.95 18.26
CA LEU A 379 8.04 -15.99 18.94
C LEU A 379 7.92 -16.60 20.33
N LYS A 380 6.90 -16.24 21.11
CA LYS A 380 6.65 -16.79 22.45
C LYS A 380 6.39 -18.30 22.43
N ASN A 381 5.75 -18.82 21.39
CA ASN A 381 5.49 -20.26 21.25
C ASN A 381 6.73 -21.08 20.84
N LYS A 382 7.81 -20.43 20.40
CA LYS A 382 9.09 -21.08 20.06
C LYS A 382 10.05 -21.20 21.25
N THR A 383 9.83 -20.39 22.30
CA THR A 383 10.58 -20.40 23.57
C THR A 383 9.86 -21.23 24.62
#